data_AF-A0A7X7PZ87-F1
#
_entry.id   AF-A0A7X7PZ87-F1
#
_cell.length_a   1.000
_cell.length_b   1.000
_cell.length_c   1.000
_cell.angle_alpha   90.00
_cell.angle_beta   90.00
_cell.angle_gamma   90.00
#
_symmetry.space_group_name_H-M   'P 1'
#
loop_
_entity.id
_entity.type
_entity.pdbx_description
1 polymer ?
#
loop_
_entity_poly.entity_id
_entity_poly.type
_entity_poly.pdbx_seq_one_letter_code
_entity_poly.pdbx_strand_id
1 'polypeptide(L)' 'EVEARAPDGVIEAFRVRTAPSFALAVQWHPEWKFQDNPFSRALFAAFGDAARERAMRHRV' A
#
# COMPACT_ATOMS: atom_id res chain seq x y z
N GLU A 1 -6.20 8.86 6.61
CA GLU A 1 -5.09 9.83 6.71
C GLU A 1 -4.45 9.96 5.34
N VAL A 2 -4.17 11.18 4.91
CA VAL A 2 -3.61 11.46 3.58
C VAL A 2 -2.12 11.16 3.60
N GLU A 3 -1.66 10.34 2.65
CA GLU A 3 -0.27 9.89 2.53
C GLU A 3 0.45 10.52 1.33
N ALA A 4 -0.31 10.90 0.29
CA ALA A 4 0.25 11.59 -0.87
C ALA A 4 -0.75 12.60 -1.45
N ARG A 5 -0.20 13.69 -2.01
CA ARG A 5 -0.92 14.69 -2.78
C ARG A 5 -0.15 15.03 -4.05
N ALA A 6 -0.87 15.20 -5.16
CA ALA A 6 -0.32 15.78 -6.37
C ALA A 6 -0.11 17.30 -6.20
N PRO A 7 0.70 17.97 -7.05
CA PRO A 7 0.95 19.40 -6.97
C PRO A 7 -0.30 20.29 -7.08
N ASP A 8 -1.36 19.80 -7.73
CA ASP A 8 -2.66 20.47 -7.84
C ASP A 8 -3.56 20.26 -6.59
N GLY A 9 -3.08 19.51 -5.60
CA GLY A 9 -3.75 19.27 -4.33
C GLY A 9 -4.61 18.00 -4.29
N VAL A 10 -4.77 17.28 -5.41
CA VAL A 10 -5.52 16.01 -5.48
C VAL A 10 -4.87 15.00 -4.54
N ILE A 11 -5.70 14.26 -3.79
CA ILE A 11 -5.22 13.19 -2.90
C ILE A 11 -4.90 11.96 -3.75
N GLU A 12 -3.65 11.56 -3.73
CA GLU A 12 -3.13 10.44 -4.53
C GLU A 12 -3.00 9.16 -3.70
N ALA A 13 -2.91 9.25 -2.38
CA ALA A 13 -2.92 8.09 -1.50
C ALA A 13 -3.47 8.41 -0.12
N PHE A 14 -4.10 7.42 0.50
CA PHE A 14 -4.53 7.50 1.89
C PHE A 14 -4.49 6.14 2.57
N ARG A 15 -4.30 6.16 3.88
CA ARG A 15 -4.44 4.97 4.73
C ARG A 15 -5.59 5.08 5.72
N VAL A 16 -6.12 3.95 6.15
CA VAL A 16 -7.08 3.90 7.26
C VAL A 16 -6.29 3.92 8.57
N ARG A 17 -6.29 5.07 9.27
CA ARG A 17 -5.44 5.31 10.46
C ARG A 17 -5.65 4.27 11.57
N THR A 18 -6.89 3.80 11.73
CA THR A 18 -7.30 2.85 12.76
C THR A 18 -7.30 1.40 12.27
N ALA A 19 -6.82 1.12 11.06
CA ALA A 19 -6.78 -0.25 10.58
C ALA A 19 -5.78 -1.07 11.42
N PRO A 20 -6.15 -2.30 11.82
CA PRO A 20 -5.30 -3.16 12.63
C PRO A 20 -4.13 -3.77 11.85
N SER A 21 -4.03 -3.50 10.55
CA SER A 21 -2.97 -3.99 9.67
C SER A 21 -2.90 -3.09 8.42
N PHE A 22 -2.15 -3.52 7.41
CA PHE A 22 -1.95 -2.77 6.17
C PHE A 22 -3.28 -2.45 5.48
N ALA A 23 -3.59 -1.17 5.34
CA ALA A 23 -4.77 -0.64 4.67
C ALA A 23 -4.41 0.70 4.01
N LEU A 24 -3.83 0.62 2.81
CA LEU A 24 -3.39 1.75 2.00
C LEU A 24 -4.10 1.69 0.64
N ALA A 25 -4.63 2.83 0.20
CA ALA A 25 -5.16 3.02 -1.15
C ALA A 25 -4.32 4.06 -1.88
N VAL A 26 -4.08 3.83 -3.17
CA VAL A 26 -3.36 4.72 -4.08
C VAL A 26 -4.22 4.95 -5.32
N GLN A 27 -4.13 6.14 -5.91
CA GLN A 27 -4.92 6.54 -7.07
C GLN A 27 -4.21 6.18 -8.39
N TRP A 28 -2.87 6.20 -8.42
CA TRP A 28 -2.10 5.75 -9.58
C TRP A 28 -2.12 4.23 -9.74
N HIS A 29 -1.54 3.74 -10.84
CA HIS A 29 -1.43 2.32 -11.19
C HIS A 29 -0.05 1.76 -10.77
N PRO A 30 0.15 1.27 -9.53
CA PRO A 30 1.44 0.73 -9.10
C PRO A 30 1.81 -0.57 -9.84
N GLU A 31 0.85 -1.28 -10.41
CA GLU A 31 1.07 -2.51 -11.19
C GLU A 31 1.81 -2.25 -12.52
N TRP A 32 1.71 -1.03 -13.06
CA TRP A 32 2.31 -0.70 -14.34
C TRP A 32 3.84 -0.71 -14.26
N LYS A 33 4.48 -1.48 -15.14
CA LYS A 33 5.94 -1.70 -15.17
C LYS A 33 6.52 -2.04 -13.80
N PHE A 34 5.78 -2.82 -13.01
CA PHE A 34 6.14 -3.22 -11.65
C PHE A 34 7.60 -3.69 -11.51
N GLN A 35 8.07 -4.53 -12.43
CA GLN A 35 9.43 -5.09 -12.37
C GLN A 35 10.51 -4.00 -12.39
N ASP A 36 10.28 -2.93 -13.14
CA ASP A 36 11.24 -1.85 -13.36
C ASP A 36 11.02 -0.64 -12.43
N ASN A 37 9.98 -0.67 -11.59
CA ASN A 37 9.63 0.42 -10.68
C ASN A 37 9.90 0.03 -9.21
N PRO A 38 11.03 0.45 -8.62
CA PRO A 38 11.39 0.09 -7.24
C PRO A 38 10.35 0.50 -6.21
N PHE A 39 9.66 1.62 -6.43
CA PHE A 39 8.63 2.10 -5.53
C PHE A 39 7.40 1.18 -5.56
N SER A 40 6.93 0.81 -6.75
CA SER A 40 5.87 -0.19 -6.89
C SER A 40 6.25 -1.52 -6.24
N ARG A 41 7.50 -1.98 -6.44
CA ARG A 41 8.00 -3.20 -5.79
C ARG A 41 7.93 -3.13 -4.28
N ALA A 42 8.35 -2.02 -3.69
CA ALA A 42 8.29 -1.82 -2.24
C ALA A 42 6.84 -1.82 -1.73
N LEU A 43 5.92 -1.18 -2.45
CA LEU A 43 4.51 -1.12 -2.08
C LEU A 43 3.87 -2.52 -2.02
N PHE A 44 4.05 -3.32 -3.07
CA PHE A 44 3.50 -4.68 -3.09
C PHE A 44 4.24 -5.63 -2.12
N ALA A 45 5.54 -5.43 -1.88
CA ALA A 45 6.27 -6.19 -0.87
C ALA A 45 5.68 -5.96 0.53
N ALA A 46 5.45 -4.70 0.92
CA ALA A 46 4.84 -4.35 2.20
C ALA A 46 3.42 -4.92 2.35
N PHE A 47 2.62 -4.88 1.28
CA PHE A 47 1.31 -5.54 1.26
C PHE A 47 1.43 -7.06 1.45
N GLY A 48 2.37 -7.70 0.75
CA GLY A 48 2.63 -9.13 0.84
C GLY A 48 3.10 -9.58 2.24
N ASP A 49 3.95 -8.79 2.89
CA ASP A 49 4.38 -9.03 4.28
C ASP A 49 3.19 -8.99 5.23
N ALA A 50 2.37 -7.94 5.15
CA ALA A 50 1.17 -7.81 5.98
C ALA A 50 0.17 -8.95 5.76
N ALA A 51 0.00 -9.41 4.51
CA ALA A 51 -0.85 -10.56 4.19
C ALA A 51 -0.30 -11.86 4.80
N ARG A 52 1.01 -12.09 4.74
CA ARG A 52 1.67 -13.25 5.37
C ARG A 52 1.51 -13.22 6.89
N GLU A 53 1.76 -12.09 7.52
CA GLU A 53 1.56 -11.94 8.96
C GLU A 53 0.12 -12.22 9.38
N ARG A 54 -0.86 -11.69 8.62
CA ARG A 54 -2.28 -11.96 8.84
C ARG A 54 -2.57 -13.45 8.79
N ALA A 55 -2.07 -14.14 7.76
CA ALA A 55 -2.25 -15.59 7.62
C ALA A 55 -1.63 -16.37 8.79
N MET A 56 -0.43 -16.00 9.25
CA MET A 56 0.22 -16.64 10.38
C MET A 56 -0.57 -16.47 11.69
N ARG A 57 -1.14 -15.28 11.93
CA ARG A 57 -2.01 -15.03 13.11
C ARG A 57 -3.29 -15.88 13.13
N HIS A 58 -3.76 -16.35 11.98
CA HIS A 58 -5.01 -17.15 11.87
C HIS A 58 -4.75 -18.66 11.83
N ARG A 59 -3.48 -19.09 11.88
CA ARG A 59 -3.05 -20.49 11.91
C ARG A 59 -2.76 -21.01 13.32
N VAL A 60 -3.03 -20.21 14.35
CA VAL A 60 -2.86 -20.54 15.77
C VAL A 60 -4.21 -20.82 16.39
#